data_AF-A0A3M2LUD1-F1
#
_entry.id   AF-A0A3M2LUD1-F1
#
_cell.length_a   1.000
_cell.length_b   1.000
_cell.length_c   1.000
_cell.angle_alpha   90.00
_cell.angle_beta   90.00
_cell.angle_gamma   90.00
#
_symmetry.space_group_name_H-M   'P 1'
#
loop_
_entity.id
_entity.type
_entity.pdbx_description
1 polymer ?
#
loop_
_entity_poly.entity_id
_entity_poly.type
_entity_poly.pdbx_seq_one_letter_code
_entity_poly.pdbx_strand_id
1 'polypeptide(L)'
;MALKHLKRRHMVAAAVGAAALAIPTAATAADAGTRPGGTPHTGTSCTPVERYVTLAAEQRRVLKLLKGFTVLRNQADVDRLAQPNSATGTQFAALAHMYNSMKGVGMTIVNVGMQGAGMPTLLFYRPDPKATNVTQPYVPNFPYRLAGWGYVWPYTPGKAPSYPTDAGLRCVKPTDWFVHERSVHPADTWQNIPVPPAEDWKGEAAGSTAPTAEECHCQIGEAHPRFWDLHVFLTWSPFPQVSMFNPGRPIPGFDAVAGKGFFYPAKPPV
;
A
#
# COMPACT_ATOMS: atom_id res chain seq x y z
N MET A 1 -31.41 6.78 3.63
CA MET A 1 -30.52 7.45 4.60
C MET A 1 -29.03 7.08 4.44
N ALA A 2 -28.67 5.86 4.02
CA ALA A 2 -27.27 5.41 3.90
C ALA A 2 -26.37 6.25 2.96
N LEU A 3 -26.89 6.74 1.81
CA LEU A 3 -26.10 7.58 0.89
C LEU A 3 -25.68 8.94 1.48
N LYS A 4 -26.45 9.51 2.42
CA LYS A 4 -26.11 10.79 3.06
C LYS A 4 -24.93 10.65 4.03
N HIS A 5 -24.78 9.47 4.66
CA HIS A 5 -23.64 9.17 5.53
C HIS A 5 -22.37 8.87 4.73
N LEU A 6 -22.47 8.26 3.54
CA LEU A 6 -21.31 8.15 2.62
C LEU A 6 -20.81 9.55 2.24
N LYS A 7 -21.68 10.44 1.71
CA LYS A 7 -21.28 11.78 1.25
C LYS A 7 -20.62 12.65 2.33
N ARG A 8 -21.08 12.57 3.59
CA ARG A 8 -20.46 13.31 4.71
C ARG A 8 -19.06 12.80 5.07
N ARG A 9 -18.76 11.52 4.82
CA ARG A 9 -17.42 10.93 5.06
C ARG A 9 -16.41 11.25 3.95
N HIS A 10 -16.88 11.53 2.73
CA HIS A 10 -16.00 11.89 1.61
C HIS A 10 -15.31 13.24 1.82
N MET A 11 -15.92 14.14 2.60
CA MET A 11 -15.28 15.41 2.98
C MET A 11 -14.17 15.25 4.03
N VAL A 12 -14.11 14.12 4.76
CA VAL A 12 -13.03 13.86 5.72
C VAL A 12 -11.84 13.17 5.03
N ALA A 13 -12.08 12.29 4.05
CA ALA A 13 -11.00 11.63 3.30
C ALA A 13 -10.15 12.63 2.48
N ALA A 14 -10.79 13.65 1.89
CA ALA A 14 -10.09 14.72 1.17
C ALA A 14 -9.16 15.57 2.05
N ALA A 15 -9.31 15.53 3.38
CA ALA A 15 -8.48 16.28 4.32
C ALA A 15 -7.29 15.47 4.88
N VAL A 16 -7.19 14.16 4.61
CA VAL A 16 -6.11 13.30 5.15
C VAL A 16 -4.97 13.10 4.14
N GLY A 17 -5.12 13.55 2.89
CA GLY A 17 -4.09 13.50 1.83
C GLY A 17 -2.83 14.34 2.08
N ALA A 18 -2.77 15.04 3.21
CA ALA A 18 -1.57 15.71 3.70
C ALA A 18 -1.33 15.37 5.18
N ALA A 19 -1.45 14.10 5.56
CA ALA A 19 -0.67 13.60 6.70
C ALA A 19 0.80 13.69 6.29
N ALA A 20 1.33 14.92 6.39
CA ALA A 20 2.73 15.20 6.38
C ALA A 20 3.38 14.18 7.32
N LEU A 21 4.21 13.32 6.75
CA LEU A 21 5.28 12.69 7.49
C LEU A 21 6.14 13.83 8.01
N ALA A 22 5.76 14.38 9.17
CA ALA A 22 6.49 15.43 9.83
C ALA A 22 7.81 14.83 10.31
N ILE A 23 8.86 15.05 9.53
CA ILE A 23 10.24 14.85 9.96
C ILE A 23 10.82 16.24 10.28
N PRO A 24 11.54 16.43 11.39
CA PRO A 24 12.25 17.67 11.66
C PRO A 24 13.17 18.01 10.49
N THR A 25 13.00 19.22 9.95
CA THR A 25 13.83 19.78 8.89
C THR A 25 15.25 20.01 9.40
N ALA A 26 16.16 19.15 8.99
CA ALA A 26 17.58 19.47 8.89
C ALA A 26 18.16 18.71 7.69
N ALA A 27 17.99 19.27 6.50
CA ALA A 27 18.80 18.90 5.34
C ALA A 27 19.04 20.15 4.52
N THR A 28 20.23 20.71 4.72
CA THR A 28 20.88 21.68 3.85
C THR A 28 20.88 21.19 2.40
N ALA A 29 20.61 22.12 1.49
CA ALA A 29 20.78 21.92 0.05
C ALA A 29 22.19 21.36 -0.24
N ALA A 30 22.26 20.31 -1.06
CA ALA A 30 23.51 19.81 -1.61
C ALA A 30 23.30 19.33 -3.05
N ASP A 31 23.98 20.04 -3.94
CA ASP A 31 24.48 19.68 -5.28
C ASP A 31 23.69 18.71 -6.16
N ALA A 32 23.16 19.30 -7.25
CA ALA A 32 22.98 18.62 -8.52
C ALA A 32 24.37 18.40 -9.14
N GLY A 33 24.89 17.17 -9.15
CA GLY A 33 26.18 16.93 -9.81
C GLY A 33 26.81 15.55 -9.71
N THR A 34 26.33 14.63 -8.85
CA THR A 34 27.03 13.35 -8.68
C THR A 34 26.05 12.20 -8.53
N ARG A 35 26.18 11.22 -9.45
CA ARG A 35 25.49 9.91 -9.40
C ARG A 35 25.59 9.35 -7.98
N PRO A 36 24.47 9.05 -7.29
CA PRO A 36 24.54 8.37 -6.01
C PRO A 36 25.32 7.06 -6.21
N GLY A 37 26.47 6.95 -5.54
CA GLY A 37 27.23 5.70 -5.52
C GLY A 37 26.28 4.58 -5.12
N GLY A 38 26.28 3.50 -5.90
CA GLY A 38 25.36 2.38 -5.70
C GLY A 38 25.38 1.96 -4.24
N THR A 39 24.24 2.11 -3.57
CA THR A 39 24.10 1.75 -2.16
C THR A 39 24.48 0.27 -2.02
N PRO A 40 25.48 -0.09 -1.20
CA PRO A 40 25.81 -1.49 -0.95
C PRO A 40 24.53 -2.24 -0.57
N HIS A 41 24.27 -3.36 -1.23
CA HIS A 41 23.16 -4.25 -0.89
C HIS A 41 23.42 -4.94 0.46
N THR A 42 23.42 -4.20 1.56
CA THR A 42 23.38 -4.79 2.90
C THR A 42 21.94 -5.20 3.20
N GLY A 43 21.40 -6.11 2.40
CA GLY A 43 20.28 -6.93 2.83
C GLY A 43 20.82 -7.89 3.89
N THR A 44 20.17 -7.95 5.04
CA THR A 44 20.44 -8.95 6.08
C THR A 44 20.47 -10.32 5.42
N SER A 45 21.59 -11.04 5.58
CA SER A 45 21.84 -12.34 4.96
C SER A 45 21.04 -13.45 5.65
N CYS A 46 19.72 -13.30 5.72
CA CYS A 46 18.86 -14.37 6.21
C CYS A 46 18.92 -15.54 5.22
N THR A 47 19.15 -16.72 5.76
CA THR A 47 18.89 -17.98 5.07
C THR A 47 17.41 -18.09 4.67
N PRO A 48 17.05 -18.96 3.73
CA PRO A 48 15.65 -19.22 3.40
C PRO A 48 14.82 -19.57 4.63
N VAL A 49 15.35 -20.40 5.54
CA VAL A 49 14.67 -20.82 6.77
C VAL A 49 14.41 -19.63 7.70
N GLU A 50 15.40 -18.78 7.95
CA GLU A 50 15.22 -17.58 8.79
C GLU A 50 14.19 -16.63 8.22
N ARG A 51 14.16 -16.47 6.90
CA ARG A 51 13.13 -15.70 6.20
C ARG A 51 11.74 -16.30 6.44
N TYR A 52 11.57 -17.61 6.27
CA TYR A 52 10.29 -18.26 6.53
C TYR A 52 9.81 -18.09 7.98
N VAL A 53 10.71 -18.28 8.95
CA VAL A 53 10.39 -18.11 10.38
C VAL A 53 9.97 -16.67 10.69
N THR A 54 10.70 -15.71 10.14
CA THR A 54 10.45 -14.27 10.31
C THR A 54 9.09 -13.88 9.73
N LEU A 55 8.80 -14.29 8.49
CA LEU A 55 7.50 -14.04 7.84
C LEU A 55 6.33 -14.74 8.55
N ALA A 56 6.54 -15.94 9.09
CA ALA A 56 5.52 -16.63 9.89
C ALA A 56 5.26 -15.93 11.23
N ALA A 57 6.30 -15.39 11.87
CA ALA A 57 6.15 -14.58 13.08
C ALA A 57 5.33 -13.31 12.77
N GLU A 58 5.61 -12.67 11.63
CA GLU A 58 4.88 -11.49 11.21
C GLU A 58 3.41 -11.78 10.93
N GLN A 59 3.13 -12.87 10.20
CA GLN A 59 1.75 -13.34 9.98
C GLN A 59 1.00 -13.53 11.29
N ARG A 60 1.58 -14.22 12.28
CA ARG A 60 0.93 -14.43 13.58
C ARG A 60 0.63 -13.11 14.28
N ARG A 61 1.58 -12.17 14.24
CA ARG A 61 1.44 -10.85 14.88
C ARG A 61 0.33 -10.02 14.22
N VAL A 62 0.32 -9.93 12.89
CA VAL A 62 -0.71 -9.20 12.13
C VAL A 62 -2.08 -9.84 12.30
N LEU A 63 -2.20 -11.17 12.26
CA LEU A 63 -3.48 -11.84 12.50
C LEU A 63 -3.99 -11.65 13.93
N LYS A 64 -3.09 -11.54 14.92
CA LYS A 64 -3.47 -11.18 16.29
C LYS A 64 -3.98 -9.73 16.37
N LEU A 65 -3.32 -8.79 15.68
CA LEU A 65 -3.76 -7.39 15.57
C LEU A 65 -5.15 -7.29 14.92
N LEU A 66 -5.39 -8.06 13.86
CA LEU A 66 -6.62 -8.07 13.07
C LEU A 66 -7.66 -9.09 13.57
N LYS A 67 -7.55 -9.56 14.81
CA LYS A 67 -8.50 -10.52 15.37
C LYS A 67 -9.93 -9.95 15.31
N GLY A 68 -10.82 -10.65 14.62
CA GLY A 68 -12.20 -10.21 14.39
C GLY A 68 -12.41 -9.30 13.18
N PHE A 69 -11.34 -9.04 12.41
CA PHE A 69 -11.35 -8.29 11.14
C PHE A 69 -10.73 -9.11 9.98
N THR A 70 -10.42 -10.39 10.19
CA THR A 70 -10.02 -11.29 9.09
C THR A 70 -11.15 -11.53 8.09
N VAL A 71 -12.39 -11.26 8.49
CA VAL A 71 -13.55 -11.17 7.60
C VAL A 71 -14.34 -9.91 7.97
N LEU A 72 -14.56 -9.03 6.99
CA LEU A 72 -15.48 -7.90 7.10
C LEU A 72 -16.80 -8.33 6.46
N ARG A 73 -17.83 -8.52 7.28
CA ARG A 73 -19.10 -9.12 6.85
C ARG A 73 -20.05 -8.08 6.27
N ASN A 74 -19.87 -6.82 6.63
CA ASN A 74 -20.74 -5.71 6.29
C ASN A 74 -20.06 -4.37 6.59
N GLN A 75 -20.78 -3.28 6.35
CA GLN A 75 -20.30 -1.92 6.61
C GLN A 75 -19.94 -1.67 8.08
N ALA A 76 -20.67 -2.26 9.02
CA ALA A 76 -20.39 -2.06 10.43
C ALA A 76 -19.02 -2.64 10.85
N ASP A 77 -18.56 -3.72 10.21
CA ASP A 77 -17.21 -4.23 10.41
C ASP A 77 -16.14 -3.27 9.88
N VAL A 78 -16.38 -2.63 8.72
CA VAL A 78 -15.49 -1.58 8.17
C VAL A 78 -15.44 -0.38 9.11
N ASP A 79 -16.61 0.09 9.56
CA ASP A 79 -16.73 1.24 10.46
C ASP A 79 -16.04 1.01 11.81
N ARG A 80 -16.08 -0.24 12.30
CA ARG A 80 -15.40 -0.68 13.53
C ARG A 80 -13.89 -0.79 13.34
N LEU A 81 -13.44 -1.27 12.19
CA LEU A 81 -12.01 -1.32 11.82
C LEU A 81 -11.42 0.10 11.65
N ALA A 82 -12.25 1.05 11.23
CA ALA A 82 -11.90 2.46 11.11
C ALA A 82 -11.86 3.21 12.45
N GLN A 83 -12.19 2.58 13.58
CA GLN A 83 -11.99 3.18 14.90
C GLN A 83 -10.56 2.94 15.39
N PRO A 84 -9.94 3.89 16.12
CA PRO A 84 -8.66 3.68 16.75
C PRO A 84 -8.68 2.47 17.69
N ASN A 85 -7.72 1.56 17.51
CA ASN A 85 -7.50 0.45 18.41
C ASN A 85 -6.91 0.96 19.73
N SER A 86 -7.59 0.77 20.85
CA SER A 86 -7.18 1.33 22.14
C SER A 86 -5.81 0.86 22.65
N ALA A 87 -5.35 -0.34 22.24
CA ALA A 87 -4.08 -0.88 22.66
C ALA A 87 -2.90 -0.45 21.79
N THR A 88 -3.15 -0.11 20.53
CA THR A 88 -2.08 0.13 19.54
C THR A 88 -2.17 1.49 18.85
N GLY A 89 -3.27 2.24 19.03
CA GLY A 89 -3.56 3.47 18.30
C GLY A 89 -3.71 3.30 16.78
N THR A 90 -3.71 2.05 16.28
CA THR A 90 -3.87 1.77 14.84
C THR A 90 -5.29 2.02 14.39
N GLN A 91 -5.46 2.54 13.18
CA GLN A 91 -6.76 2.93 12.65
C GLN A 91 -6.79 2.74 11.14
N PHE A 92 -7.50 1.71 10.66
CA PHE A 92 -7.61 1.41 9.22
C PHE A 92 -8.90 2.03 8.67
N ALA A 93 -8.84 3.31 8.31
CA ALA A 93 -10.02 4.12 8.01
C ALA A 93 -10.09 4.68 6.58
N ALA A 94 -8.98 4.68 5.83
CA ALA A 94 -8.97 5.23 4.48
C ALA A 94 -9.17 4.11 3.44
N LEU A 95 -10.14 4.32 2.54
CA LEU A 95 -10.41 3.44 1.41
C LEU A 95 -9.85 4.09 0.14
N ALA A 96 -8.56 3.89 -0.13
CA ALA A 96 -7.86 4.61 -1.22
C ALA A 96 -8.49 4.38 -2.62
N HIS A 97 -9.15 3.24 -2.81
CA HIS A 97 -9.92 2.93 -4.01
C HIS A 97 -11.41 2.68 -3.71
N MET A 98 -11.93 3.23 -2.61
CA MET A 98 -13.28 2.93 -2.12
C MET A 98 -13.49 1.41 -1.99
N TYR A 99 -14.60 0.85 -2.51
CA TYR A 99 -14.86 -0.60 -2.53
C TYR A 99 -14.31 -1.33 -3.75
N ASN A 100 -13.60 -0.60 -4.63
CA ASN A 100 -13.03 -1.16 -5.84
C ASN A 100 -11.96 -2.21 -5.48
N SER A 101 -12.11 -3.41 -6.04
CA SER A 101 -11.18 -4.52 -5.84
C SER A 101 -10.20 -4.57 -7.02
N MET A 102 -8.92 -4.34 -6.75
CA MET A 102 -7.86 -4.50 -7.76
C MET A 102 -7.55 -5.98 -8.01
N LYS A 103 -7.39 -6.37 -9.27
CA LYS A 103 -7.02 -7.74 -9.64
C LYS A 103 -5.67 -8.08 -9.01
N GLY A 104 -5.61 -9.21 -8.32
CA GLY A 104 -4.39 -9.65 -7.64
C GLY A 104 -4.05 -8.91 -6.34
N VAL A 105 -4.78 -7.87 -5.93
CA VAL A 105 -4.57 -7.18 -4.64
C VAL A 105 -5.84 -7.26 -3.79
N GLY A 106 -6.99 -6.88 -4.33
CA GLY A 106 -8.28 -6.83 -3.63
C GLY A 106 -8.73 -5.42 -3.30
N MET A 107 -9.73 -5.30 -2.42
CA MET A 107 -10.10 -4.04 -1.78
C MET A 107 -9.00 -3.66 -0.77
N THR A 108 -8.53 -2.43 -0.84
CA THR A 108 -7.42 -1.93 0.00
C THR A 108 -7.95 -0.98 1.06
N ILE A 109 -7.54 -1.18 2.31
CA ILE A 109 -7.79 -0.27 3.43
C ILE A 109 -6.46 0.21 3.99
N VAL A 110 -6.30 1.53 4.11
CA VAL A 110 -5.07 2.19 4.56
C VAL A 110 -5.16 2.53 6.05
N ASN A 111 -4.07 2.27 6.77
CA ASN A 111 -3.87 2.72 8.15
C ASN A 111 -3.56 4.23 8.15
N VAL A 112 -4.39 5.01 8.83
CA VAL A 112 -4.19 6.45 9.06
C VAL A 112 -3.81 6.76 10.52
N GLY A 113 -3.70 5.72 11.35
CA GLY A 113 -3.25 5.81 12.73
C GLY A 113 -1.72 5.77 12.86
N MET A 114 -1.23 5.26 13.99
CA MET A 114 0.20 5.14 14.26
C MET A 114 0.91 4.29 13.17
N GLN A 115 1.99 4.86 12.61
CA GLN A 115 2.86 4.23 11.62
C GLN A 115 4.21 3.86 12.24
N GLY A 116 4.89 2.86 11.69
CA GLY A 116 6.23 2.48 12.13
C GLY A 116 6.60 1.05 11.74
N ALA A 117 7.83 0.65 12.08
CA ALA A 117 8.30 -0.71 11.88
C ALA A 117 7.32 -1.72 12.49
N GLY A 118 6.96 -2.73 11.71
CA GLY A 118 6.02 -3.75 12.16
C GLY A 118 4.57 -3.25 12.30
N MET A 119 4.17 -2.08 11.81
CA MET A 119 2.74 -1.76 11.68
C MET A 119 2.33 -1.81 10.22
N PRO A 120 1.40 -2.70 9.82
CA PRO A 120 0.89 -2.70 8.46
C PRO A 120 0.28 -1.35 8.11
N THR A 121 0.65 -0.82 6.96
CA THR A 121 0.08 0.41 6.40
C THR A 121 -1.12 0.11 5.51
N LEU A 122 -1.17 -1.09 4.93
CA LEU A 122 -2.21 -1.53 3.99
C LEU A 122 -2.81 -2.85 4.45
N LEU A 123 -4.11 -3.01 4.27
CA LEU A 123 -4.81 -4.30 4.36
C LEU A 123 -5.46 -4.62 3.02
N PHE A 124 -5.29 -5.87 2.58
CA PHE A 124 -5.85 -6.35 1.32
C PHE A 124 -6.94 -7.36 1.59
N TYR A 125 -8.12 -7.14 1.01
CA TYR A 125 -9.27 -8.01 1.19
C TYR A 125 -9.81 -8.54 -0.15
N ARG A 126 -10.02 -9.85 -0.22
CA ARG A 126 -10.75 -10.52 -1.30
C ARG A 126 -12.26 -10.25 -1.14
N PRO A 127 -12.97 -9.81 -2.18
CA PRO A 127 -14.44 -9.69 -2.15
C PRO A 127 -15.12 -11.07 -2.08
N ASP A 128 -16.45 -11.09 -1.92
CA ASP A 128 -17.24 -12.31 -2.10
C ASP A 128 -16.96 -12.91 -3.50
N PRO A 129 -16.57 -14.19 -3.63
CA PRO A 129 -16.38 -14.82 -4.93
C PRO A 129 -17.64 -14.83 -5.82
N LYS A 130 -18.83 -14.57 -5.28
CA LYS A 130 -20.09 -14.45 -6.02
C LYS A 130 -20.39 -13.02 -6.48
N ALA A 131 -19.60 -12.03 -6.06
CA ALA A 131 -19.80 -10.64 -6.46
C ALA A 131 -19.48 -10.45 -7.95
N THR A 132 -20.37 -9.77 -8.68
CA THR A 132 -20.23 -9.54 -10.13
C THR A 132 -19.68 -8.15 -10.48
N ASN A 133 -19.76 -7.20 -9.55
CA ASN A 133 -19.41 -5.79 -9.77
C ASN A 133 -18.23 -5.35 -8.89
N VAL A 134 -17.20 -6.20 -8.80
CA VAL A 134 -16.04 -5.99 -7.91
C VAL A 134 -15.21 -4.75 -8.25
N THR A 135 -15.45 -4.13 -9.41
CA THR A 135 -14.75 -2.93 -9.88
C THR A 135 -15.51 -1.62 -9.60
N GLN A 136 -16.75 -1.71 -9.09
CA GLN A 136 -17.58 -0.54 -8.82
C GLN A 136 -17.19 0.09 -7.47
N PRO A 137 -16.65 1.31 -7.44
CA PRO A 137 -16.06 1.87 -6.23
C PRO A 137 -17.08 2.17 -5.13
N TYR A 138 -18.34 2.40 -5.49
CA TYR A 138 -19.40 2.77 -4.55
C TYR A 138 -20.28 1.58 -4.12
N VAL A 139 -20.02 0.38 -4.65
CA VAL A 139 -20.82 -0.81 -4.36
C VAL A 139 -19.98 -1.77 -3.54
N PRO A 140 -20.30 -1.97 -2.25
CA PRO A 140 -19.57 -2.93 -1.43
C PRO A 140 -19.88 -4.37 -1.85
N ASN A 141 -18.86 -5.22 -1.84
CA ASN A 141 -18.91 -6.62 -2.26
C ASN A 141 -18.64 -7.57 -1.08
N PHE A 142 -19.37 -7.35 0.02
CA PHE A 142 -19.27 -8.16 1.23
C PHE A 142 -19.71 -9.62 1.02
N PRO A 143 -19.18 -10.59 1.80
CA PRO A 143 -18.13 -10.42 2.80
C PRO A 143 -16.74 -10.29 2.15
N TYR A 144 -15.92 -9.41 2.72
CA TYR A 144 -14.52 -9.26 2.37
C TYR A 144 -13.65 -10.11 3.29
N ARG A 145 -12.74 -10.92 2.73
CA ARG A 145 -11.84 -11.82 3.48
C ARG A 145 -10.40 -11.35 3.36
N LEU A 146 -9.70 -11.23 4.48
CA LEU A 146 -8.32 -10.78 4.52
C LEU A 146 -7.47 -11.70 3.63
N ALA A 147 -6.74 -11.07 2.71
CA ALA A 147 -5.93 -11.71 1.70
C ALA A 147 -4.43 -11.48 1.93
N GLY A 148 -4.10 -10.39 2.61
CA GLY A 148 -2.73 -9.97 2.86
C GLY A 148 -2.72 -8.59 3.50
N TRP A 149 -1.53 -8.04 3.64
CA TRP A 149 -1.28 -6.71 4.14
C TRP A 149 -0.03 -6.15 3.47
N GLY A 150 0.25 -4.87 3.66
CA GLY A 150 1.42 -4.24 3.07
C GLY A 150 2.01 -3.11 3.90
N TYR A 151 3.19 -2.69 3.50
CA TYR A 151 3.99 -1.63 4.10
C TYR A 151 4.38 -0.64 3.03
N VAL A 152 4.07 0.62 3.28
CA VAL A 152 4.39 1.75 2.43
C VAL A 152 5.43 2.61 3.14
N TRP A 153 6.40 3.10 2.39
CA TRP A 153 7.43 4.00 2.90
C TRP A 153 7.73 5.10 1.87
N PRO A 154 8.12 6.31 2.30
CA PRO A 154 8.52 7.37 1.37
C PRO A 154 9.55 6.90 0.35
N TYR A 155 9.33 7.24 -0.92
CA TYR A 155 10.24 6.85 -1.98
C TYR A 155 11.54 7.65 -1.90
N THR A 156 12.66 6.93 -1.82
CA THR A 156 13.98 7.50 -2.08
C THR A 156 14.61 6.67 -3.21
N PRO A 157 14.93 7.27 -4.37
CA PRO A 157 15.48 6.57 -5.52
C PRO A 157 16.64 5.64 -5.13
N GLY A 158 16.54 4.36 -5.52
CA GLY A 158 17.57 3.35 -5.28
C GLY A 158 17.80 2.93 -3.81
N LYS A 159 17.02 3.43 -2.85
CA LYS A 159 17.16 3.12 -1.42
C LYS A 159 15.88 2.54 -0.84
N ALA A 160 15.68 1.24 -1.02
CA ALA A 160 14.57 0.51 -0.43
C ALA A 160 14.68 0.49 1.12
N PRO A 161 13.54 0.50 1.85
CA PRO A 161 13.53 0.42 3.31
C PRO A 161 14.15 -0.89 3.83
N SER A 162 14.74 -0.82 5.02
CA SER A 162 15.21 -2.00 5.75
C SER A 162 14.77 -1.93 7.21
N TYR A 163 14.44 -3.08 7.78
CA TYR A 163 13.97 -3.21 9.17
C TYR A 163 14.78 -4.24 9.95
N PRO A 164 16.11 -4.06 10.07
CA PRO A 164 17.00 -5.10 10.60
C PRO A 164 16.70 -5.51 12.05
N THR A 165 16.08 -4.63 12.83
CA THR A 165 15.70 -4.86 14.23
C THR A 165 14.28 -5.41 14.41
N ASP A 166 13.45 -5.41 13.36
CA ASP A 166 12.07 -5.86 13.44
C ASP A 166 11.99 -7.39 13.33
N ALA A 167 11.41 -8.03 14.34
CA ALA A 167 11.35 -9.50 14.40
C ALA A 167 10.57 -10.14 13.24
N GLY A 168 9.63 -9.41 12.63
CA GLY A 168 8.79 -9.85 11.52
C GLY A 168 9.28 -9.41 10.13
N LEU A 169 10.10 -8.36 10.05
CA LEU A 169 10.54 -7.76 8.78
C LEU A 169 12.07 -7.77 8.56
N ARG A 170 12.89 -8.20 9.53
CA ARG A 170 14.36 -8.23 9.42
C ARG A 170 14.92 -9.03 8.24
N CYS A 171 14.14 -9.95 7.66
CA CYS A 171 14.54 -10.77 6.53
C CYS A 171 13.90 -10.34 5.20
N VAL A 172 13.21 -9.19 5.16
CA VAL A 172 12.76 -8.54 3.92
C VAL A 172 13.99 -7.98 3.21
N LYS A 173 14.14 -8.33 1.92
CA LYS A 173 15.25 -7.91 1.08
C LYS A 173 14.90 -6.63 0.34
N PRO A 174 15.88 -5.80 -0.06
CA PRO A 174 15.62 -4.66 -0.94
C PRO A 174 14.84 -5.03 -2.21
N THR A 175 15.06 -6.22 -2.78
CA THR A 175 14.37 -6.72 -3.99
C THR A 175 12.91 -7.14 -3.77
N ASP A 176 12.47 -7.20 -2.52
CA ASP A 176 11.07 -7.47 -2.19
C ASP A 176 10.20 -6.22 -2.32
N TRP A 177 10.82 -5.04 -2.21
CA TRP A 177 10.16 -3.76 -2.38
C TRP A 177 10.02 -3.44 -3.85
N PHE A 178 8.89 -2.86 -4.20
CA PHE A 178 8.62 -2.29 -5.50
C PHE A 178 8.23 -0.83 -5.35
N VAL A 179 8.29 -0.10 -6.45
CA VAL A 179 7.84 1.28 -6.52
C VAL A 179 6.35 1.26 -6.80
N HIS A 180 5.60 1.90 -5.92
CA HIS A 180 4.23 2.32 -6.15
C HIS A 180 4.30 3.72 -6.75
N GLU A 181 3.92 3.84 -8.01
CA GLU A 181 4.03 5.07 -8.78
C GLU A 181 3.11 6.16 -8.21
N ARG A 182 3.60 7.39 -8.25
CA ARG A 182 2.79 8.59 -8.02
C ARG A 182 1.53 8.54 -8.89
N SER A 183 0.36 8.65 -8.28
CA SER A 183 -0.90 8.40 -8.98
C SER A 183 -2.05 9.27 -8.48
N VAL A 184 -3.12 9.30 -9.28
CA VAL A 184 -4.43 9.86 -8.92
C VAL A 184 -5.49 8.77 -8.94
N HIS A 185 -6.44 8.87 -8.02
CA HIS A 185 -7.72 8.20 -8.02
C HIS A 185 -8.82 9.21 -8.39
N PRO A 186 -9.30 9.22 -9.65
CA PRO A 186 -10.33 10.15 -10.07
C PRO A 186 -11.62 9.98 -9.27
N ALA A 187 -12.30 11.07 -8.95
CA ALA A 187 -13.46 11.07 -8.07
C ALA A 187 -14.67 10.29 -8.64
N ASP A 188 -14.74 10.09 -9.96
CA ASP A 188 -15.81 9.36 -10.62
C ASP A 188 -15.57 7.84 -10.65
N THR A 189 -14.34 7.42 -10.93
CA THR A 189 -13.98 6.02 -11.17
C THR A 189 -13.22 5.37 -10.02
N TRP A 190 -12.50 6.15 -9.22
CA TRP A 190 -11.55 5.69 -8.18
C TRP A 190 -10.58 4.60 -8.66
N GLN A 191 -10.31 4.60 -9.97
CA GLN A 191 -9.27 3.76 -10.56
C GLN A 191 -7.89 4.36 -10.28
N ASN A 192 -6.85 3.55 -10.35
CA ASN A 192 -5.50 4.07 -10.29
C ASN A 192 -5.05 4.61 -11.66
N ILE A 193 -4.76 5.89 -11.75
CA ILE A 193 -4.11 6.51 -12.92
C ILE A 193 -2.69 6.91 -12.52
N PRO A 194 -1.66 6.18 -12.97
CA PRO A 194 -0.26 6.57 -12.75
C PRO A 194 0.06 7.87 -13.49
N VAL A 195 0.62 8.83 -12.78
CA VAL A 195 1.09 10.12 -13.32
C VAL A 195 2.55 10.28 -12.92
N PRO A 196 3.47 9.54 -13.56
CA PRO A 196 4.88 9.60 -13.24
C PRO A 196 5.42 11.03 -13.50
N PRO A 197 6.41 11.50 -12.73
CA PRO A 197 7.15 12.71 -13.08
C PRO A 197 7.86 12.52 -14.43
N ALA A 198 8.20 13.64 -15.08
CA ALA A 198 9.14 13.62 -16.20
C ALA A 198 10.52 13.20 -15.68
N GLU A 199 11.07 12.12 -16.23
CA GLU A 199 12.35 11.54 -15.84
C GLU A 199 12.98 10.84 -17.05
N ASP A 200 14.32 10.88 -17.14
CA ASP A 200 15.05 10.19 -18.21
C ASP A 200 14.98 8.67 -18.03
N TRP A 201 14.90 8.21 -16.78
CA TRP A 201 14.75 6.80 -16.42
C TRP A 201 13.64 6.60 -15.38
N LYS A 202 12.85 5.55 -15.58
CA LYS A 202 11.74 5.23 -14.68
C LYS A 202 12.23 4.95 -13.25
N GLY A 203 11.80 5.76 -12.29
CA GLY A 203 12.22 5.66 -10.88
C GLY A 203 13.38 6.58 -10.48
N GLU A 204 13.90 7.40 -11.38
CA GLU A 204 14.99 8.33 -11.06
C GLU A 204 14.52 9.48 -10.15
N ALA A 205 13.34 10.03 -10.44
CA ALA A 205 12.81 11.13 -9.65
C ALA A 205 12.16 10.61 -8.35
N ALA A 206 12.24 11.40 -7.27
CA ALA A 206 11.60 11.02 -6.01
C ALA A 206 10.06 10.97 -6.10
N GLY A 207 9.45 11.72 -7.01
CA GLY A 207 7.98 11.78 -7.16
C GLY A 207 7.26 12.19 -5.87
N SER A 208 7.88 13.07 -5.07
CA SER A 208 7.44 13.43 -3.71
C SER A 208 6.19 14.32 -3.66
N THR A 209 5.81 14.91 -4.78
CA THR A 209 4.58 15.70 -4.91
C THR A 209 3.46 14.84 -5.48
N ALA A 210 2.27 14.89 -4.88
CA ALA A 210 1.09 14.25 -5.46
C ALA A 210 0.68 14.96 -6.77
N PRO A 211 0.11 14.25 -7.77
CA PRO A 211 -0.34 14.91 -8.99
C PRO A 211 -1.50 15.87 -8.78
N THR A 212 -1.50 16.90 -9.62
CA THR A 212 -2.55 17.92 -9.67
C THR A 212 -3.66 17.52 -10.64
N ALA A 213 -4.82 18.20 -10.52
CA ALA A 213 -5.95 17.98 -11.41
C ALA A 213 -5.63 18.36 -12.86
N GLU A 214 -4.72 19.32 -13.04
CA GLU A 214 -4.20 19.71 -14.36
C GLU A 214 -3.42 18.58 -15.01
N GLU A 215 -2.51 17.94 -14.26
CA GLU A 215 -1.69 16.84 -14.78
C GLU A 215 -2.50 15.57 -15.12
N CYS A 216 -3.57 15.27 -14.37
CA CYS A 216 -4.41 14.10 -14.66
C CYS A 216 -5.58 14.39 -15.62
N HIS A 217 -5.84 15.67 -15.95
CA HIS A 217 -7.04 16.13 -16.66
C HIS A 217 -8.34 15.55 -16.08
N CYS A 218 -8.44 15.50 -14.75
CA CYS A 218 -9.49 14.79 -14.03
C CYS A 218 -9.87 15.48 -12.73
N GLN A 219 -11.09 15.23 -12.23
CA GLN A 219 -11.44 15.60 -10.86
C GLN A 219 -10.80 14.62 -9.89
N ILE A 220 -9.89 15.09 -9.04
CA ILE A 220 -9.20 14.25 -8.06
C ILE A 220 -10.17 13.83 -6.94
N GLY A 221 -10.29 12.53 -6.71
CA GLY A 221 -10.85 11.97 -5.49
C GLY A 221 -9.77 11.84 -4.42
N GLU A 222 -8.66 11.21 -4.78
CA GLU A 222 -7.44 11.09 -3.98
C GLU A 222 -6.21 11.16 -4.90
N ALA A 223 -5.11 11.71 -4.39
CA ALA A 223 -3.84 11.78 -5.11
C ALA A 223 -2.72 11.54 -4.12
N HIS A 224 -1.65 10.88 -4.57
CA HIS A 224 -0.56 10.52 -3.69
C HIS A 224 0.80 10.56 -4.40
N PRO A 225 1.90 10.81 -3.66
CA PRO A 225 3.25 10.76 -4.21
C PRO A 225 3.67 9.32 -4.57
N ARG A 226 4.91 9.16 -5.04
CA ARG A 226 5.56 7.86 -5.24
C ARG A 226 5.98 7.29 -3.88
N PHE A 227 5.90 5.97 -3.71
CA PHE A 227 6.35 5.28 -2.50
C PHE A 227 7.11 3.98 -2.81
N TRP A 228 7.88 3.53 -1.83
CA TRP A 228 8.21 2.12 -1.70
C TRP A 228 7.03 1.35 -1.14
N ASP A 229 6.77 0.18 -1.69
CA ASP A 229 5.67 -0.66 -1.30
C ASP A 229 6.11 -2.14 -1.22
N LEU A 230 5.54 -2.85 -0.26
CA LEU A 230 5.80 -4.24 0.08
C LEU A 230 4.47 -4.90 0.41
N HIS A 231 4.07 -5.88 -0.39
CA HIS A 231 2.89 -6.68 -0.10
C HIS A 231 3.27 -8.06 0.44
N VAL A 232 2.53 -8.50 1.45
CA VAL A 232 2.64 -9.81 2.08
C VAL A 232 1.28 -10.50 2.00
N PHE A 233 1.19 -11.57 1.22
CA PHE A 233 -0.06 -12.27 0.96
C PHE A 233 -0.19 -13.56 1.77
N LEU A 234 -1.37 -13.75 2.34
CA LEU A 234 -1.80 -15.02 2.91
C LEU A 234 -2.01 -16.03 1.78
N THR A 235 -1.37 -17.19 1.90
CA THR A 235 -1.46 -18.29 0.94
C THR A 235 -2.05 -19.54 1.59
N TRP A 236 -2.17 -20.63 0.84
CA TRP A 236 -2.55 -21.95 1.36
C TRP A 236 -1.40 -22.62 2.12
N SER A 237 -0.17 -22.10 1.98
CA SER A 237 0.97 -22.48 2.79
C SER A 237 0.85 -21.83 4.17
N PRO A 238 1.38 -22.46 5.23
CA PRO A 238 1.49 -21.80 6.55
C PRO A 238 2.36 -20.52 6.51
N PHE A 239 3.08 -20.27 5.40
CA PHE A 239 3.93 -19.12 5.20
C PHE A 239 3.30 -18.11 4.23
N PRO A 240 3.32 -16.80 4.56
CA PRO A 240 2.89 -15.80 3.61
C PRO A 240 3.97 -15.62 2.53
N GLN A 241 3.56 -15.05 1.39
CA GLN A 241 4.46 -14.77 0.27
C GLN A 241 4.55 -13.28 0.02
N VAL A 242 5.77 -12.83 -0.27
CA VAL A 242 6.04 -11.46 -0.69
C VAL A 242 5.99 -11.41 -2.21
N SER A 243 5.21 -10.49 -2.77
CA SER A 243 5.06 -10.33 -4.21
C SER A 243 4.30 -9.04 -4.51
N MET A 244 4.58 -8.39 -5.63
CA MET A 244 3.82 -7.21 -6.09
C MET A 244 2.31 -7.52 -6.23
N PHE A 245 1.97 -8.71 -6.74
CA PHE A 245 0.60 -9.21 -6.81
C PHE A 245 0.44 -10.53 -6.05
N ASN A 246 -0.76 -10.84 -5.59
CA ASN A 246 -1.06 -12.10 -4.93
C ASN A 246 -0.60 -13.30 -5.79
N PRO A 247 0.41 -14.05 -5.35
CA PRO A 247 1.00 -15.17 -6.10
C PRO A 247 0.16 -16.46 -6.01
N GLY A 248 -0.88 -16.48 -5.17
CA GLY A 248 -1.83 -17.58 -5.06
C GLY A 248 -2.95 -17.48 -6.08
N ARG A 249 -4.19 -17.78 -5.64
CA ARG A 249 -5.36 -17.60 -6.52
C ARG A 249 -5.54 -16.11 -6.83
N PRO A 250 -5.62 -15.72 -8.12
CA PRO A 250 -5.91 -14.35 -8.50
C PRO A 250 -7.15 -13.83 -7.77
N ILE A 251 -7.05 -12.61 -7.24
CA ILE A 251 -8.20 -11.94 -6.62
C ILE A 251 -8.97 -11.28 -7.76
N PRO A 252 -10.29 -11.53 -7.92
CA PRO A 252 -11.11 -10.87 -8.94
C PRO A 252 -11.08 -9.36 -8.77
N GLY A 253 -11.05 -8.63 -9.88
CA GLY A 253 -10.91 -7.18 -9.86
C GLY A 253 -10.50 -6.56 -11.18
N PHE A 254 -10.26 -5.25 -11.16
CA PHE A 254 -9.71 -4.51 -12.30
C PHE A 254 -8.17 -4.54 -12.26
N ASP A 255 -7.53 -4.71 -13.41
CA ASP A 255 -6.07 -4.69 -13.58
C ASP A 255 -5.70 -3.43 -14.36
N ALA A 256 -5.60 -2.27 -13.69
CA ALA A 256 -5.29 -1.01 -14.35
C ALA A 256 -3.80 -0.85 -14.70
N VAL A 257 -3.20 -1.88 -15.30
CA VAL A 257 -1.82 -1.88 -15.80
C VAL A 257 -0.77 -2.24 -14.75
N ALA A 258 -0.75 -3.52 -14.38
CA ALA A 258 0.45 -4.18 -13.85
C ALA A 258 1.70 -3.75 -14.65
N GLY A 259 2.67 -3.08 -14.00
CA GLY A 259 3.89 -2.56 -14.63
C GLY A 259 3.95 -1.03 -14.82
N LYS A 260 2.82 -0.32 -14.87
CA LYS A 260 2.80 1.15 -14.89
C LYS A 260 2.71 1.74 -13.48
N GLY A 261 1.70 1.31 -12.72
CA GLY A 261 1.49 1.76 -11.34
C GLY A 261 2.37 1.06 -10.30
N PHE A 262 2.83 -0.15 -10.61
CA PHE A 262 3.77 -0.89 -9.78
C PHE A 262 4.91 -1.41 -10.63
N PHE A 263 6.14 -1.18 -10.21
CA PHE A 263 7.32 -1.67 -10.94
C PHE A 263 8.48 -1.89 -9.99
N TYR A 264 9.32 -2.86 -10.30
CA TYR A 264 10.62 -2.96 -9.63
C TYR A 264 11.53 -1.85 -10.14
N PRO A 265 12.41 -1.29 -9.29
CA PRO A 265 13.41 -0.32 -9.73
C PRO A 265 14.17 -0.90 -10.93
N ALA A 266 14.17 -0.18 -12.04
CA ALA A 266 15.08 -0.51 -13.12
C ALA A 266 16.50 -0.35 -12.56
N LYS A 267 17.39 -1.32 -12.81
CA LYS A 267 18.81 -1.01 -12.70
C LYS A 267 19.06 0.14 -13.69
N PRO A 268 19.75 1.24 -13.33
CA PRO A 268 20.17 2.18 -14.35
C PRO A 268 20.95 1.40 -15.43
N PRO A 269 20.83 1.76 -16.72
CA PRO A 269 21.69 1.19 -17.74
C PRO A 269 23.14 1.34 -17.27
N VAL A 270 23.89 0.25 -17.40
CA VAL A 270 25.27 0.14 -16.90
C VAL A 270 26.15 1.10 -17.70
#